data_AF-A0A562IIQ9-F1
#
_entry.id   AF-A0A562IIQ9-F1
#
_cell.length_a   1.000
_cell.length_b   1.000
_cell.length_c   1.000
_cell.angle_alpha   90.00
_cell.angle_beta   90.00
_cell.angle_gamma   90.00
#
_symmetry.space_group_name_H-M   'P 1'
#
loop_
_entity.id
_entity.type
_entity.pdbx_description
1 polymer ?
#
loop_
_entity_poly.entity_id
_entity_poly.type
_entity_poly.pdbx_seq_one_letter_code
_entity_poly.pdbx_strand_id
1 'polypeptide(L)'
;MDRPYATAEQYERWFIRDCARCGRRGTFAARWPDGHVCRTCHDRTLRAHGRCPSCGLDRVLAGLRAEDQAPICTRCAGFSISYACVECGQEGKLHAGRHCTRCTVTRRVAELLDDGTGRVRPELVPLAELLTSMDNPLSGLARVSSRHGRSAGAVDLLRGLGRGDIVLTHEAFHRLQPWRVAAHLRELLMQCDVLPRIDKQVTLFERWLLEHLDTVTEAEQRRLLRQYTT
;
A
#
# COMPACT_ATOMS: atom_id res chain seq x y z
N MET A 1 16.27 -0.93 34.42
CA MET A 1 14.91 -1.24 34.89
C MET A 1 14.28 -2.18 33.88
N ASP A 2 14.52 -3.48 34.03
CA ASP A 2 13.88 -4.49 33.19
C ASP A 2 12.39 -4.54 33.53
N ARG A 3 11.54 -4.19 32.57
CA ARG A 3 10.12 -4.52 32.66
C ARG A 3 10.01 -6.02 32.39
N PRO A 4 9.70 -6.87 33.38
CA PRO A 4 9.52 -8.29 33.11
C PRO A 4 8.38 -8.44 32.11
N TYR A 5 8.64 -9.17 31.03
CA TYR A 5 7.58 -9.54 30.08
C TYR A 5 6.50 -10.31 30.84
N ALA A 6 5.23 -10.01 30.55
CA ALA A 6 4.09 -10.71 31.15
C ALA A 6 4.20 -12.23 30.90
N THR A 7 3.87 -13.04 31.90
CA THR A 7 3.79 -14.50 31.71
C THR A 7 2.69 -14.84 30.71
N ALA A 8 2.74 -16.02 30.10
CA ALA A 8 1.71 -16.47 29.17
C ALA A 8 0.30 -16.44 29.79
N GLU A 9 0.16 -16.80 31.07
CA GLU A 9 -1.10 -16.75 31.81
C GLU A 9 -1.60 -15.32 32.06
N GLN A 10 -0.69 -14.39 32.40
CA GLN A 10 -1.02 -12.98 32.53
C GLN A 10 -1.45 -12.39 31.18
N TYR A 11 -0.74 -12.75 30.10
CA TYR A 11 -1.09 -12.35 28.75
C TYR A 11 -2.46 -12.87 28.33
N GLU A 12 -2.77 -14.14 28.61
CA GLU A 12 -4.09 -14.70 28.33
C GLU A 12 -5.18 -13.95 29.10
N ARG A 13 -4.98 -13.75 30.40
CA ARG A 13 -5.94 -13.03 31.26
C ARG A 13 -6.17 -11.59 30.82
N TRP A 14 -5.17 -10.91 30.28
CA TRP A 14 -5.29 -9.50 29.89
C TRP A 14 -5.75 -9.30 28.45
N PHE A 15 -5.33 -10.14 27.51
CA PHE A 15 -5.50 -9.89 26.07
C PHE A 15 -6.40 -10.88 25.33
N ILE A 16 -6.73 -12.03 25.93
CA ILE A 16 -7.55 -13.05 25.28
C ILE A 16 -9.00 -12.98 25.76
N ARG A 17 -9.93 -12.85 24.82
CA ARG A 17 -11.37 -12.76 25.06
C ARG A 17 -12.12 -13.54 23.99
N ASP A 18 -13.36 -13.92 24.31
CA ASP A 18 -14.28 -14.44 23.30
C ASP A 18 -14.83 -13.28 22.47
N CYS A 19 -14.81 -13.44 21.16
CA CYS A 19 -15.30 -12.43 20.23
C CYS A 19 -16.83 -12.38 20.26
N ALA A 20 -17.42 -11.23 20.58
CA ALA A 20 -18.86 -11.02 20.62
C ALA A 20 -19.58 -11.30 19.28
N ARG A 21 -18.84 -11.30 18.16
CA ARG A 21 -19.40 -11.49 16.80
C ARG A 21 -19.26 -12.90 16.23
N CYS A 22 -18.17 -13.60 16.54
CA CYS A 22 -17.93 -14.94 15.97
C CYS A 22 -17.63 -16.02 17.00
N GLY A 23 -17.68 -15.69 18.30
CA GLY A 23 -17.44 -16.63 19.40
C GLY A 23 -15.99 -17.12 19.54
N ARG A 24 -15.10 -16.83 18.59
CA ARG A 24 -13.71 -17.30 18.65
C ARG A 24 -12.95 -16.64 19.79
N ARG A 25 -12.25 -17.47 20.57
CA ARG A 25 -11.32 -17.06 21.63
C ARG A 25 -9.98 -16.62 21.02
N GLY A 26 -9.52 -15.43 21.38
CA GLY A 26 -8.26 -14.90 20.87
C GLY A 26 -8.01 -13.46 21.28
N THR A 27 -7.01 -12.83 20.66
CA THR A 27 -6.75 -11.40 20.91
C THR A 27 -7.88 -10.53 20.35
N PHE A 28 -8.32 -9.57 21.16
CA PHE A 28 -9.31 -8.59 20.72
C PHE A 28 -8.63 -7.36 20.11
N ALA A 29 -9.27 -6.77 19.10
CA ALA A 29 -8.81 -5.57 18.42
C ALA A 29 -9.52 -4.31 18.91
N ALA A 30 -10.77 -4.44 19.35
CA ALA A 30 -11.57 -3.34 19.87
C ALA A 30 -12.57 -3.83 20.91
N ARG A 31 -13.04 -2.89 21.73
CA ARG A 31 -14.21 -3.06 22.59
C ARG A 31 -15.34 -2.19 22.03
N TRP A 32 -16.41 -2.84 21.59
CA TRP A 32 -17.63 -2.21 21.10
C TRP A 32 -18.74 -2.32 22.16
N PRO A 33 -19.89 -1.65 21.97
CA PRO A 33 -21.02 -1.75 22.90
C PRO A 33 -21.49 -3.19 23.15
N ASP A 34 -21.39 -4.05 22.13
CA ASP A 34 -21.74 -5.47 22.20
C ASP A 34 -20.63 -6.39 22.77
N GLY A 35 -19.43 -5.87 23.00
CA GLY A 35 -18.34 -6.61 23.66
C GLY A 35 -16.98 -6.52 22.95
N HIS A 36 -16.10 -7.48 23.26
CA HIS A 36 -14.77 -7.55 22.66
C HIS A 36 -14.85 -8.16 21.27
N VAL A 37 -14.15 -7.57 20.30
CA VAL A 37 -14.21 -8.01 18.91
C VAL A 37 -12.81 -8.34 18.39
N CYS A 38 -12.66 -9.52 17.78
CA CYS A 38 -11.39 -9.96 17.20
C CYS A 38 -11.04 -9.14 15.94
N ARG A 39 -9.76 -9.12 15.55
CA ARG A 39 -9.27 -8.35 14.41
C ARG A 39 -10.01 -8.65 13.09
N THR A 40 -10.36 -9.92 12.85
CA THR A 40 -11.08 -10.32 11.63
C THR A 40 -12.48 -9.76 11.58
N CYS A 41 -13.23 -9.83 12.69
CA CYS A 41 -14.57 -9.26 12.78
C CYS A 41 -14.52 -7.73 12.72
N HIS A 42 -13.58 -7.11 13.43
CA HIS A 42 -13.34 -5.67 13.38
C HIS A 42 -13.11 -5.19 11.93
N ASP A 43 -12.16 -5.81 11.22
CA ASP A 43 -11.82 -5.42 9.86
C ASP A 43 -12.94 -5.71 8.85
N ARG A 44 -13.68 -6.82 9.02
CA ARG A 44 -14.81 -7.17 8.14
C ARG A 44 -15.94 -6.15 8.29
N THR A 45 -16.33 -5.87 9.53
CA THR A 45 -17.46 -5.00 9.83
C THR A 45 -17.18 -3.55 9.43
N LEU A 46 -15.95 -3.06 9.60
CA LEU A 46 -15.57 -1.71 9.13
C LEU A 46 -15.46 -1.57 7.60
N ARG A 47 -15.60 -2.66 6.84
CA ARG A 47 -15.75 -2.62 5.37
C ARG A 47 -17.21 -2.64 4.93
N ALA A 48 -18.15 -2.94 5.83
CA ALA A 48 -19.56 -2.97 5.51
C ALA A 48 -20.11 -1.54 5.52
N HIS A 49 -20.38 -1.03 4.32
CA HIS A 49 -21.02 0.27 4.11
C HIS A 49 -22.46 0.07 3.67
N GLY A 50 -23.31 1.02 4.05
CA GLY A 50 -24.66 1.09 3.54
C GLY A 50 -25.49 2.15 4.25
N ARG A 51 -26.73 2.27 3.82
CA ARG A 51 -27.71 3.17 4.43
C ARG A 51 -28.14 2.64 5.79
N CYS A 52 -27.85 3.39 6.85
CA CYS A 52 -28.25 3.02 8.21
C CYS A 52 -29.79 3.02 8.35
N PRO A 53 -30.43 1.94 8.82
CA PRO A 53 -31.88 1.89 8.95
C PRO A 53 -32.42 2.81 10.06
N SER A 54 -31.58 3.26 11.00
CA SER A 54 -32.02 4.17 12.08
C SER A 54 -31.91 5.65 11.71
N CYS A 55 -30.88 6.07 10.97
CA CYS A 55 -30.64 7.49 10.66
C CYS A 55 -30.61 7.84 9.17
N GLY A 56 -30.70 6.85 8.28
CA GLY A 56 -30.76 7.05 6.83
C GLY A 56 -29.45 7.48 6.14
N LEU A 57 -28.36 7.66 6.89
CA LEU A 57 -27.06 8.07 6.33
C LEU A 57 -26.29 6.86 5.78
N ASP A 58 -25.60 7.05 4.64
CA ASP A 58 -24.71 6.05 4.05
C ASP A 58 -23.34 6.07 4.72
N ARG A 59 -23.06 5.05 5.52
CA ARG A 59 -21.94 5.01 6.49
C ARG A 59 -21.52 3.57 6.81
N VAL A 60 -20.51 3.42 7.66
CA VAL A 60 -20.11 2.10 8.17
C VAL A 60 -21.16 1.56 9.13
N LEU A 61 -21.66 0.36 8.87
CA LEU A 61 -22.70 -0.31 9.66
C LEU A 61 -22.09 -1.29 10.67
N ALA A 62 -21.31 -0.77 11.62
CA ALA A 62 -20.58 -1.60 12.58
C ALA A 62 -21.35 -1.98 13.85
N GLY A 63 -22.33 -1.16 14.20
CA GLY A 63 -23.18 -1.40 15.36
C GLY A 63 -24.22 -2.48 15.10
N LEU A 64 -24.73 -3.06 16.18
CA LEU A 64 -25.94 -3.87 16.14
C LEU A 64 -27.03 -3.14 16.91
N ARG A 65 -28.22 -3.14 16.34
CA ARG A 65 -29.42 -2.67 17.00
C ARG A 65 -29.85 -3.68 18.08
N ALA A 66 -30.25 -3.19 19.25
CA ALA A 66 -30.52 -4.04 20.42
C ALA A 66 -31.72 -4.98 20.18
N GLU A 67 -32.75 -4.52 19.47
CA GLU A 67 -34.02 -5.22 19.33
C GLU A 67 -33.94 -6.43 18.38
N ASP A 68 -33.24 -6.29 17.26
CA ASP A 68 -33.26 -7.28 16.16
C ASP A 68 -31.86 -7.62 15.62
N GLN A 69 -30.79 -7.11 16.24
CA GLN A 69 -29.41 -7.28 15.77
C GLN A 69 -29.19 -6.78 14.33
N ALA A 70 -30.01 -5.85 13.83
CA ALA A 70 -29.79 -5.26 12.52
C ALA A 70 -28.49 -4.42 12.51
N PRO A 71 -27.70 -4.46 11.42
CA PRO A 71 -26.52 -3.60 11.27
C PRO A 71 -26.91 -2.12 11.22
N ILE A 72 -26.35 -1.32 12.12
CA ILE A 72 -26.57 0.13 12.22
C ILE A 72 -25.24 0.87 12.29
N CYS A 73 -25.25 2.17 12.03
CA CYS A 73 -24.02 2.95 12.08
C CYS A 73 -23.47 3.09 13.51
N THR A 74 -22.17 3.35 13.59
CA THR A 74 -21.42 3.50 14.87
C THR A 74 -22.05 4.54 15.79
N ARG A 75 -22.55 5.65 15.22
CA ARG A 75 -23.23 6.72 15.97
C ARG A 75 -24.55 6.24 16.59
N CYS A 76 -25.41 5.57 15.81
CA CYS A 76 -26.69 5.07 16.31
C CYS A 76 -26.51 3.96 17.35
N ALA A 77 -25.45 3.17 17.25
CA ALA A 77 -25.12 2.15 18.24
C ALA A 77 -24.39 2.68 19.48
N GLY A 78 -24.13 4.00 19.59
CA GLY A 78 -23.50 4.59 20.78
C GLY A 78 -22.02 4.25 20.93
N PHE A 79 -21.28 4.10 19.82
CA PHE A 79 -19.83 3.91 19.89
C PHE A 79 -19.16 5.16 20.45
N SER A 80 -18.25 4.99 21.41
CA SER A 80 -17.45 6.09 21.96
C SER A 80 -16.32 6.55 21.04
N ILE A 81 -15.92 5.69 20.09
CA ILE A 81 -14.84 5.96 19.14
C ILE A 81 -15.39 6.33 17.77
N SER A 82 -14.80 7.35 17.16
CA SER A 82 -15.05 7.69 15.76
C SER A 82 -14.16 6.87 14.83
N TYR A 83 -14.76 6.39 13.74
CA TYR A 83 -14.08 5.71 12.65
C TYR A 83 -13.95 6.58 11.40
N ALA A 84 -14.22 7.88 11.52
CA ALA A 84 -14.03 8.85 10.45
C ALA A 84 -12.53 9.19 10.29
N CYS A 85 -12.05 9.18 9.05
CA CYS A 85 -10.72 9.67 8.70
C CYS A 85 -10.59 11.15 9.08
N VAL A 86 -9.49 11.53 9.76
CA VAL A 86 -9.25 12.93 10.12
C VAL A 86 -8.98 13.85 8.93
N GLU A 87 -8.61 13.29 7.78
CA GLU A 87 -8.26 14.04 6.57
C GLU A 87 -9.43 14.10 5.59
N CYS A 88 -10.02 12.96 5.22
CA CYS A 88 -11.10 12.92 4.23
C CYS A 88 -12.51 12.72 4.81
N GLY A 89 -12.65 12.51 6.12
CA GLY A 89 -13.94 12.27 6.78
C GLY A 89 -14.57 10.90 6.53
N GLN A 90 -14.09 10.12 5.55
CA GLN A 90 -14.65 8.80 5.23
C GLN A 90 -14.55 7.85 6.43
N GLU A 91 -15.67 7.23 6.77
CA GLU A 91 -15.73 6.22 7.83
C GLU A 91 -15.14 4.89 7.34
N GLY A 92 -14.41 4.17 8.20
CA GLY A 92 -13.87 2.86 7.86
C GLY A 92 -12.76 2.40 8.78
N LYS A 93 -11.97 1.43 8.31
CA LYS A 93 -10.75 1.03 9.01
C LYS A 93 -9.73 2.17 9.01
N LEU A 94 -9.35 2.59 10.22
CA LEU A 94 -8.32 3.59 10.45
C LEU A 94 -6.96 2.93 10.73
N HIS A 95 -5.90 3.59 10.27
CA HIS A 95 -4.50 3.27 10.57
C HIS A 95 -3.92 4.30 11.56
N ALA A 96 -2.60 4.31 11.70
CA ALA A 96 -1.90 5.24 12.56
C ALA A 96 -2.32 6.70 12.31
N GLY A 97 -2.50 7.47 13.38
CA GLY A 97 -2.95 8.86 13.29
C GLY A 97 -4.41 9.07 12.86
N ARG A 98 -5.26 8.03 12.90
CA ARG A 98 -6.69 8.09 12.50
C ARG A 98 -6.93 8.44 11.02
N HIS A 99 -6.04 8.00 10.14
CA HIS A 99 -6.23 8.12 8.69
C HIS A 99 -6.85 6.84 8.12
N CYS A 100 -7.75 6.97 7.15
CA CYS A 100 -8.21 5.81 6.39
C CYS A 100 -7.07 5.22 5.55
N THR A 101 -7.30 4.03 5.01
CA THR A 101 -6.35 3.37 4.11
C THR A 101 -5.89 4.28 2.97
N ARG A 102 -6.82 4.95 2.27
CA ARG A 102 -6.51 5.80 1.12
C ARG A 102 -5.57 6.95 1.51
N CYS A 103 -5.95 7.74 2.51
CA CYS A 103 -5.11 8.85 3.01
C CYS A 103 -3.75 8.36 3.52
N THR A 104 -3.70 7.23 4.22
CA THR A 104 -2.42 6.64 4.67
C THR A 104 -1.51 6.33 3.48
N VAL A 105 -2.06 5.79 2.40
CA VAL A 105 -1.31 5.46 1.17
C VAL A 105 -0.87 6.71 0.46
N THR A 106 -1.77 7.68 0.26
CA THR A 106 -1.47 8.96 -0.39
C THR A 106 -0.34 9.68 0.31
N ARG A 107 -0.40 9.80 1.64
CA ARG A 107 0.68 10.39 2.45
C ARG A 107 1.99 9.63 2.27
N ARG A 108 1.94 8.30 2.33
CA ARG A 108 3.15 7.49 2.18
C ARG A 108 3.78 7.61 0.80
N VAL A 109 2.98 7.67 -0.26
CA VAL A 109 3.47 7.88 -1.63
C VAL A 109 4.09 9.27 -1.74
N ALA A 110 3.44 10.30 -1.20
CA ALA A 110 3.97 11.66 -1.20
C ALA A 110 5.31 11.76 -0.45
N GLU A 111 5.44 11.13 0.71
CA GLU A 111 6.70 11.05 1.48
C GLU A 111 7.82 10.34 0.71
N LEU A 112 7.49 9.35 -0.12
CA LEU A 112 8.49 8.58 -0.87
C LEU A 112 8.93 9.29 -2.15
N LEU A 113 8.06 10.07 -2.76
CA LEU A 113 8.34 10.82 -3.99
C LEU A 113 8.70 12.28 -3.72
N ASP A 114 9.00 12.60 -2.46
CA ASP A 114 9.42 13.91 -2.00
C ASP A 114 10.75 14.33 -2.64
N ASP A 115 10.81 15.56 -3.13
CA ASP A 115 12.00 16.16 -3.75
C ASP A 115 12.99 16.76 -2.74
N GLY A 116 12.76 16.56 -1.43
CA GLY A 116 13.52 17.16 -0.34
C GLY A 116 12.93 18.47 0.16
N THR A 117 11.90 19.02 -0.49
CA THR A 117 11.24 20.28 -0.09
C THR A 117 9.91 20.08 0.63
N GLY A 118 9.48 18.84 0.88
CA GLY A 118 8.15 18.53 1.41
C GLY A 118 7.07 18.46 0.34
N ARG A 119 7.45 18.42 -0.95
CA ARG A 119 6.56 18.31 -2.11
C ARG A 119 6.98 17.15 -2.99
N VAL A 120 5.99 16.53 -3.63
CA VAL A 120 6.24 15.52 -4.65
C VAL A 120 6.90 16.20 -5.85
N ARG A 121 7.99 15.61 -6.35
CA ARG A 121 8.65 16.06 -7.58
C ARG A 121 7.61 16.21 -8.71
N PRO A 122 7.49 17.37 -9.38
CA PRO A 122 6.41 17.64 -10.35
C PRO A 122 6.26 16.58 -11.45
N GLU A 123 7.38 16.08 -11.97
CA GLU A 123 7.44 15.04 -13.01
C GLU A 123 6.85 13.70 -12.54
N LEU A 124 6.77 13.46 -11.23
CA LEU A 124 6.28 12.22 -10.62
C LEU A 124 4.84 12.34 -10.09
N VAL A 125 4.18 13.48 -10.26
CA VAL A 125 2.77 13.66 -9.89
C VAL A 125 1.86 12.64 -10.58
N PRO A 126 1.99 12.37 -11.90
CA PRO A 126 1.16 11.36 -12.57
C PRO A 126 1.35 9.95 -11.98
N LEU A 127 2.57 9.61 -11.55
CA LEU A 127 2.85 8.36 -10.87
C LEU A 127 2.19 8.32 -9.49
N ALA A 128 2.26 9.42 -8.72
CA ALA A 128 1.62 9.50 -7.41
C ALA A 128 0.09 9.33 -7.50
N GLU A 129 -0.53 9.94 -8.51
CA GLU A 129 -1.96 9.78 -8.81
C GLU A 129 -2.30 8.35 -9.22
N LEU A 130 -1.52 7.73 -10.10
CA LEU A 130 -1.70 6.32 -10.49
C LEU A 130 -1.59 5.38 -9.28
N LEU A 131 -0.63 5.61 -8.39
CA LEU A 131 -0.42 4.80 -7.20
C LEU A 131 -1.56 4.93 -6.18
N THR A 132 -2.23 6.07 -6.15
CA THR A 132 -3.30 6.37 -5.17
C THR A 132 -4.71 6.11 -5.70
N SER A 133 -4.89 6.05 -7.03
CA SER A 133 -6.17 5.76 -7.68
C SER A 133 -6.48 4.26 -7.80
N MET A 134 -5.48 3.37 -7.67
CA MET A 134 -5.70 1.92 -7.70
C MET A 134 -6.66 1.45 -6.60
N ASP A 135 -7.68 0.66 -6.98
CA ASP A 135 -8.76 0.15 -6.10
C ASP A 135 -8.28 -0.66 -4.88
N ASN A 136 -7.03 -1.15 -4.90
CA ASN A 136 -6.42 -1.83 -3.76
C ASN A 136 -5.07 -1.20 -3.36
N PRO A 137 -5.12 -0.05 -2.67
CA PRO A 137 -3.92 0.68 -2.28
C PRO A 137 -3.12 -0.07 -1.18
N LEU A 138 -3.74 -1.05 -0.49
CA LEU A 138 -3.05 -1.95 0.46
C LEU A 138 -2.20 -3.01 -0.24
N SER A 139 -2.59 -3.51 -1.41
CA SER A 139 -1.72 -4.39 -2.22
C SER A 139 -0.59 -3.61 -2.88
N GLY A 140 -0.82 -2.34 -3.22
CA GLY A 140 0.22 -1.40 -3.66
C GLY A 140 1.24 -1.10 -2.56
N LEU A 141 0.77 -0.75 -1.35
CA LEU A 141 1.62 -0.60 -0.18
C LEU A 141 2.23 -1.92 0.29
N ALA A 142 1.57 -3.07 0.25
CA ALA A 142 2.22 -4.33 0.65
C ALA A 142 3.41 -4.67 -0.26
N ARG A 143 3.37 -4.25 -1.54
CA ARG A 143 4.50 -4.34 -2.47
C ARG A 143 5.59 -3.30 -2.19
N VAL A 144 5.20 -2.06 -1.88
CA VAL A 144 6.13 -0.93 -1.67
C VAL A 144 6.68 -0.84 -0.24
N SER A 145 5.92 -1.21 0.78
CA SER A 145 6.11 -0.82 2.18
C SER A 145 6.29 -2.00 3.13
N SER A 146 6.74 -3.17 2.68
CA SER A 146 6.89 -4.36 3.54
C SER A 146 7.57 -4.00 4.87
N ARG A 147 6.77 -3.99 5.95
CA ARG A 147 7.19 -3.91 7.36
C ARG A 147 8.02 -5.13 7.82
N HIS A 148 8.47 -5.96 6.89
CA HIS A 148 9.18 -7.21 7.15
C HIS A 148 10.19 -7.48 6.02
N GLY A 149 11.27 -6.71 6.01
CA GLY A 149 12.59 -7.08 5.46
C GLY A 149 12.77 -7.33 3.96
N ARG A 150 11.72 -7.36 3.13
CA ARG A 150 11.83 -7.74 1.69
C ARG A 150 11.48 -6.65 0.66
N SER A 151 11.13 -5.43 1.07
CA SER A 151 10.83 -4.30 0.15
C SER A 151 11.82 -3.13 0.22
N ALA A 152 13.03 -3.29 0.78
CA ALA A 152 14.01 -2.19 0.84
C ALA A 152 14.23 -1.54 -0.55
N GLY A 153 14.39 -2.37 -1.58
CA GLY A 153 14.60 -1.89 -2.95
C GLY A 153 13.49 -1.00 -3.52
N ALA A 154 12.21 -1.32 -3.32
CA ALA A 154 11.12 -0.50 -3.90
C ALA A 154 11.01 0.87 -3.22
N VAL A 155 11.18 0.92 -1.90
CA VAL A 155 11.20 2.16 -1.15
C VAL A 155 12.37 3.04 -1.59
N ASP A 156 13.55 2.46 -1.71
CA ASP A 156 14.77 3.21 -2.03
C ASP A 156 14.76 3.73 -3.46
N LEU A 157 14.23 2.95 -4.42
CA LEU A 157 14.05 3.42 -5.80
C LEU A 157 13.03 4.57 -5.89
N LEU A 158 11.91 4.51 -5.16
CA LEU A 158 10.94 5.62 -5.14
C LEU A 158 11.55 6.88 -4.54
N ARG A 159 12.32 6.77 -3.44
CA ARG A 159 13.05 7.89 -2.86
C ARG A 159 14.10 8.47 -3.81
N GLY A 160 14.86 7.61 -4.49
CA GLY A 160 15.86 8.03 -5.46
C GLY A 160 15.24 8.79 -6.65
N LEU A 161 14.03 8.40 -7.07
CA LEU A 161 13.28 9.16 -8.08
C LEU A 161 12.79 10.50 -7.54
N GLY A 162 12.21 10.51 -6.33
CA GLY A 162 11.75 11.73 -5.66
C GLY A 162 12.85 12.78 -5.56
N ARG A 163 14.00 12.39 -5.02
CA ARG A 163 15.19 13.24 -4.85
C ARG A 163 15.92 13.60 -6.14
N GLY A 164 15.66 12.85 -7.21
CA GLY A 164 16.35 12.99 -8.48
C GLY A 164 17.75 12.39 -8.55
N ASP A 165 18.07 11.49 -7.62
CA ASP A 165 19.25 10.63 -7.69
C ASP A 165 19.15 9.65 -8.89
N ILE A 166 17.93 9.31 -9.30
CA ILE A 166 17.64 8.46 -10.46
C ILE A 166 17.10 9.34 -11.59
N VAL A 167 17.80 9.30 -12.73
CA VAL A 167 17.40 9.99 -13.95
C VAL A 167 16.20 9.27 -14.59
N LEU A 168 15.21 10.03 -15.07
CA LEU A 168 14.01 9.50 -15.71
C LEU A 168 14.27 9.10 -17.17
N THR A 169 15.10 8.08 -17.38
CA THR A 169 15.40 7.51 -18.71
C THR A 169 15.39 6.00 -18.68
N HIS A 170 15.05 5.34 -19.79
CA HIS A 170 15.04 3.87 -19.87
C HIS A 170 16.40 3.25 -19.51
N GLU A 171 17.49 3.89 -19.96
CA GLU A 171 18.86 3.45 -19.65
C GLU A 171 19.17 3.46 -18.15
N ALA A 172 18.75 4.50 -17.42
CA ALA A 172 18.95 4.56 -15.97
C ALA A 172 18.28 3.37 -15.29
N PHE A 173 17.06 3.02 -15.72
CA PHE A 173 16.31 1.89 -15.17
C PHE A 173 16.93 0.52 -15.47
N HIS A 174 17.73 0.38 -16.53
CA HIS A 174 18.45 -0.87 -16.83
C HIS A 174 19.57 -1.18 -15.84
N ARG A 175 20.12 -0.16 -15.19
CA ARG A 175 21.23 -0.30 -14.24
C ARG A 175 20.76 -0.46 -12.78
N LEU A 176 19.46 -0.33 -12.51
CA LEU A 176 18.89 -0.37 -11.16
C LEU A 176 18.69 -1.80 -10.65
N GLN A 177 18.91 -1.97 -9.35
CA GLN A 177 18.62 -3.22 -8.64
C GLN A 177 17.67 -2.96 -7.45
N PRO A 178 16.75 -3.90 -7.14
CA PRO A 178 16.50 -5.16 -7.84
C PRO A 178 15.76 -4.96 -9.18
N TRP A 179 16.24 -5.62 -10.24
CA TRP A 179 15.76 -5.41 -11.60
C TRP A 179 14.25 -5.63 -11.79
N ARG A 180 13.64 -6.59 -11.06
CA ARG A 180 12.19 -6.86 -11.15
C ARG A 180 11.36 -5.65 -10.69
N VAL A 181 11.85 -4.99 -9.65
CA VAL A 181 11.20 -3.80 -9.09
C VAL A 181 11.42 -2.61 -10.02
N ALA A 182 12.63 -2.43 -10.54
CA ALA A 182 12.95 -1.39 -11.52
C ALA A 182 12.14 -1.55 -12.81
N ALA A 183 12.03 -2.76 -13.35
CA ALA A 183 11.23 -3.06 -14.54
C ALA A 183 9.74 -2.77 -14.33
N HIS A 184 9.19 -3.13 -13.17
CA HIS A 184 7.80 -2.81 -12.84
C HIS A 184 7.58 -1.30 -12.69
N LEU A 185 8.52 -0.59 -12.07
CA LEU A 185 8.44 0.86 -11.89
C LEU A 185 8.55 1.60 -13.22
N ARG A 186 9.43 1.13 -14.12
CA ARG A 186 9.55 1.64 -15.49
C ARG A 186 8.24 1.49 -16.26
N GLU A 187 7.58 0.33 -16.13
CA GLU A 187 6.26 0.09 -16.73
C GLU A 187 5.20 1.09 -16.23
N LEU A 188 5.15 1.34 -14.92
CA LEU A 188 4.23 2.30 -14.34
C LEU A 188 4.50 3.73 -14.84
N LEU A 189 5.78 4.11 -14.96
CA LEU A 189 6.21 5.40 -15.50
C LEU A 189 5.86 5.57 -16.99
N MET A 190 5.92 4.49 -17.78
CA MET A 190 5.44 4.49 -19.16
C MET A 190 3.92 4.58 -19.22
N GLN A 191 3.20 3.95 -18.29
CA GLN A 191 1.74 3.97 -18.23
C GLN A 191 1.19 5.37 -17.92
N CYS A 192 1.88 6.13 -17.06
CA CYS A 192 1.53 7.52 -16.75
C CYS A 192 2.28 8.55 -17.61
N ASP A 193 2.90 8.10 -18.72
CA ASP A 193 3.57 8.91 -19.73
C ASP A 193 4.73 9.81 -19.20
N VAL A 194 5.28 9.48 -18.02
CA VAL A 194 6.49 10.10 -17.47
C VAL A 194 7.73 9.62 -18.22
N LEU A 195 7.72 8.36 -18.68
CA LEU A 195 8.69 7.83 -19.62
C LEU A 195 8.04 7.64 -20.99
N PRO A 196 8.76 7.91 -22.10
CA PRO A 196 8.26 7.60 -23.44
C PRO A 196 7.88 6.12 -23.53
N ARG A 197 6.71 5.84 -24.13
CA ARG A 197 6.28 4.47 -24.39
C ARG A 197 7.19 3.86 -25.45
N ILE A 198 8.06 2.96 -25.02
CA ILE A 198 8.77 2.03 -25.90
C ILE A 198 7.99 0.72 -25.91
N ASP A 199 7.84 0.10 -27.07
CA ASP A 199 7.20 -1.21 -27.15
C ASP A 199 7.94 -2.20 -26.22
N LYS A 200 7.19 -2.91 -25.37
CA LYS A 200 7.75 -3.91 -24.44
C LYS A 200 8.62 -4.94 -25.15
N GLN A 201 8.27 -5.27 -26.39
CA GLN A 201 9.03 -6.18 -27.23
C GLN A 201 10.39 -5.60 -27.61
N VAL A 202 10.45 -4.30 -27.93
CA VAL A 202 11.69 -3.59 -28.24
C VAL A 202 12.61 -3.53 -27.02
N THR A 203 12.09 -3.23 -25.82
CA THR A 203 12.97 -3.22 -24.63
C THR A 203 13.46 -4.62 -24.21
N LEU A 204 12.63 -5.66 -24.34
CA LEU A 204 13.07 -7.03 -24.09
C LEU A 204 14.14 -7.46 -25.08
N PHE A 205 14.00 -7.04 -26.35
CA PHE A 205 14.98 -7.25 -27.40
C PHE A 205 16.29 -6.49 -27.12
N GLU A 206 16.24 -5.20 -26.76
CA GLU A 206 17.43 -4.40 -26.42
C GLU A 206 18.22 -5.00 -25.25
N ARG A 207 17.53 -5.50 -24.22
CA ARG A 207 18.21 -6.15 -23.08
C ARG A 207 18.82 -7.49 -23.48
N TRP A 208 18.08 -8.33 -24.21
CA TRP A 208 18.61 -9.58 -24.75
C TRP A 208 19.82 -9.34 -25.65
N LEU A 209 19.75 -8.30 -26.48
CA LEU A 209 20.82 -7.91 -27.40
C LEU A 209 22.10 -7.53 -26.65
N LEU A 210 22.00 -6.72 -25.58
CA LEU A 210 23.16 -6.35 -24.76
C LEU A 210 23.78 -7.56 -24.05
N GLU A 211 22.96 -8.39 -23.41
CA GLU A 211 23.42 -9.65 -22.80
C GLU A 211 24.08 -10.56 -23.85
N HIS A 212 23.49 -10.67 -25.04
CA HIS A 212 24.02 -11.49 -26.13
C HIS A 212 25.34 -10.94 -26.69
N LEU A 213 25.45 -9.63 -26.90
CA LEU A 213 26.68 -8.98 -27.38
C LEU A 213 27.86 -9.14 -26.42
N ASP A 214 27.60 -9.22 -25.12
CA ASP A 214 28.62 -9.51 -24.09
C ASP A 214 29.06 -10.97 -24.11
N THR A 215 28.18 -11.90 -24.52
CA THR A 215 28.54 -13.33 -24.67
C THR A 215 29.26 -13.67 -25.97
N VAL A 216 29.08 -12.88 -27.03
CA VAL A 216 29.79 -13.07 -28.31
C VAL A 216 31.24 -12.64 -28.11
N THR A 217 32.21 -13.55 -28.17
CA THR A 217 33.64 -13.26 -27.94
C THR A 217 34.36 -12.72 -29.18
N GLU A 218 33.88 -13.03 -30.39
CA GLU A 218 34.48 -12.54 -31.64
C GLU A 218 34.17 -11.07 -31.94
N ALA A 219 35.23 -10.29 -32.17
CA ALA A 219 35.15 -8.85 -32.35
C ALA A 219 34.48 -8.40 -33.67
N GLU A 220 34.52 -9.23 -34.70
CA GLU A 220 33.94 -8.96 -36.02
C GLU A 220 32.42 -9.18 -36.02
N GLN A 221 31.96 -10.28 -35.44
CA GLN A 221 30.53 -10.56 -35.23
C GLN A 221 29.87 -9.53 -34.31
N ARG A 222 30.55 -9.11 -33.24
CA ARG A 222 30.04 -8.05 -32.34
C ARG A 222 29.91 -6.70 -33.05
N ARG A 223 30.81 -6.37 -33.99
CA ARG A 223 30.74 -5.15 -34.80
C ARG A 223 29.58 -5.18 -35.79
N LEU A 224 29.42 -6.29 -36.50
CA LEU A 224 28.32 -6.48 -37.45
C LEU A 224 26.96 -6.41 -36.76
N LEU A 225 26.81 -7.08 -35.61
CA LEU A 225 25.56 -7.04 -34.85
C LEU A 225 25.21 -5.62 -34.39
N ARG A 226 26.19 -4.84 -33.89
CA ARG A 226 25.96 -3.42 -33.51
C ARG A 226 25.53 -2.54 -34.70
N GLN A 227 26.04 -2.81 -35.90
CA GLN A 227 25.74 -2.01 -37.10
C GLN A 227 24.27 -2.10 -37.56
N TYR A 228 23.58 -3.21 -37.24
CA TYR A 228 22.20 -3.46 -37.67
C TYR A 228 21.16 -3.37 -36.53
N THR A 229 21.58 -3.03 -35.31
CA THR A 229 20.70 -2.99 -34.13
C THR A 229 20.73 -1.66 -33.37
N THR A 230 21.42 -0.65 -33.89
CA THR A 230 21.36 0.75 -33.42
C THR A 230 20.68 1.60 -34.48
#